data_AF-A0A2E5U7S9-F1
#
_entry.id   AF-A0A2E5U7S9-F1
#
_cell.length_a   1.000
_cell.length_b   1.000
_cell.length_c   1.000
_cell.angle_alpha   90.00
_cell.angle_beta   90.00
_cell.angle_gamma   90.00
#
_symmetry.space_group_name_H-M   'P 1'
#
loop_
_entity.id
_entity.type
_entity.pdbx_description
1 polymer ?
#
loop_
_entity_poly.entity_id
_entity_poly.type
_entity_poly.pdbx_seq_one_letter_code
_entity_poly.pdbx_strand_id
1 'polypeptide(L)'
;MEALSYYQNGDYSQAITGFSNLVIEDPSNELADNSQYWLAECYYSTKNYKRSILEFEKVFTFPGTDKDDDSQLKLALSFQSLGNLVKAREEYQRMVDYFPSSEYFSRAKESLKQLSLE
;
A
#
# COMPACT_ATOMS: atom_id res chain seq x y z
N MET A 1 11.45 10.91 11.57
CA MET A 1 10.59 10.03 12.38
C MET A 1 11.35 8.75 12.67
N GLU A 2 11.44 8.31 13.93
CA GLU A 2 12.16 7.07 14.30
C GLU A 2 11.58 5.82 13.62
N ALA A 3 10.25 5.76 13.44
CA ALA A 3 9.56 4.66 12.76
C ALA A 3 10.06 4.40 11.32
N LEU A 4 10.30 5.46 10.54
CA LEU A 4 10.83 5.33 9.18
C LEU A 4 12.27 4.82 9.19
N SER A 5 13.09 5.24 10.15
CA SER A 5 14.45 4.71 10.31
C SER A 5 14.43 3.22 10.65
N TYR A 6 13.51 2.78 11.52
CA TYR A 6 13.34 1.36 11.81
C TYR A 6 12.94 0.57 10.56
N TYR A 7 12.01 1.10 9.75
CA TYR A 7 11.64 0.47 8.47
C TYR A 7 12.84 0.33 7.54
N GLN A 8 13.62 1.40 7.36
CA GLN A 8 14.81 1.41 6.50
C GLN A 8 15.89 0.43 6.96
N ASN A 9 15.99 0.19 8.27
CA ASN A 9 16.90 -0.79 8.85
C ASN A 9 16.36 -2.23 8.84
N GLY A 10 15.12 -2.44 8.38
CA GLY A 10 14.45 -3.74 8.41
C GLY A 10 13.86 -4.13 9.76
N ASP A 11 13.89 -3.23 10.75
CA ASP A 11 13.33 -3.41 12.08
C ASP A 11 11.80 -3.20 12.07
N TYR A 12 11.10 -4.01 11.27
CA TYR A 12 9.67 -3.84 10.99
C TYR A 12 8.79 -3.88 12.24
N SER A 13 9.19 -4.58 13.31
CA SER A 13 8.43 -4.62 14.57
C SER A 13 8.37 -3.24 15.26
N GLN A 14 9.51 -2.54 15.31
CA GLN A 14 9.59 -1.19 15.87
C GLN A 14 8.92 -0.18 14.93
N ALA A 15 9.11 -0.34 13.62
CA ALA A 15 8.44 0.49 12.62
C ALA A 15 6.91 0.40 12.72
N ILE A 16 6.35 -0.81 12.80
CA ILE A 16 4.90 -1.06 12.99
C ILE A 16 4.40 -0.34 14.24
N THR A 17 5.12 -0.47 15.36
CA THR A 17 4.73 0.19 16.62
C THR A 17 4.70 1.70 16.45
N GLY A 18 5.76 2.29 15.90
CA GLY A 18 5.86 3.74 15.72
C GLY A 18 4.82 4.30 14.76
N PHE A 19 4.62 3.68 13.59
CA PHE A 19 3.60 4.12 12.63
C PHE A 19 2.19 3.93 13.20
N SER A 20 1.89 2.77 13.81
CA SER A 20 0.57 2.50 14.40
C SER A 20 0.22 3.49 15.50
N ASN A 21 1.17 3.89 16.34
CA ASN A 21 0.89 4.89 17.38
C ASN A 21 0.52 6.23 16.75
N LEU A 22 1.23 6.67 15.70
CA LEU A 22 0.94 7.95 15.04
C LEU A 22 -0.48 7.97 14.45
N VAL A 23 -0.87 6.95 13.68
CA VAL A 23 -2.23 6.93 13.09
C VAL A 23 -3.35 6.75 14.12
N ILE A 24 -3.07 6.18 15.30
CA ILE A 24 -4.08 6.02 16.37
C ILE A 24 -4.20 7.29 17.21
N GLU A 25 -3.08 7.90 17.57
CA GLU A 25 -3.05 9.04 18.49
C GLU A 25 -3.44 10.36 17.81
N ASP A 26 -3.06 10.55 16.54
CA ASP A 26 -3.35 11.76 15.77
C ASP A 26 -3.70 11.43 14.31
N PRO A 27 -4.91 10.90 14.04
CA PRO A 27 -5.35 10.60 12.67
C PRO A 27 -5.55 11.85 11.80
N SER A 28 -5.52 13.06 12.38
CA SER A 28 -5.58 14.33 11.65
C SER A 28 -4.20 14.90 11.32
N ASN A 29 -3.12 14.25 11.76
CA ASN A 29 -1.76 14.70 11.52
C ASN A 29 -1.44 14.76 10.03
N GLU A 30 -0.61 15.72 9.61
CA GLU A 30 -0.11 15.83 8.24
C GLU A 30 0.72 14.60 7.80
N LEU A 31 1.22 13.80 8.76
CA LEU A 31 1.97 12.58 8.50
C LEU A 31 1.12 11.31 8.68
N ALA A 32 -0.16 11.43 8.99
CA ALA A 32 -1.01 10.28 9.30
C ALA A 32 -1.21 9.38 8.08
N ASP A 33 -1.43 9.97 6.90
CA ASP A 33 -1.59 9.23 5.64
C ASP A 33 -0.31 8.50 5.23
N ASN A 34 0.83 9.18 5.33
CA ASN A 34 2.16 8.64 5.10
C ASN A 34 2.46 7.50 6.09
N SER A 35 2.09 7.68 7.36
CA SER A 35 2.29 6.65 8.39
C SER A 35 1.39 5.44 8.18
N GLN A 36 0.15 5.66 7.72
CA GLN A 36 -0.76 4.58 7.33
C GLN A 36 -0.17 3.76 6.16
N TYR A 37 0.38 4.44 5.15
CA TYR A 37 1.07 3.79 4.03
C TYR A 37 2.28 2.98 4.50
N TRP A 38 3.16 3.57 5.31
CA TRP A 38 4.35 2.85 5.79
C TRP A 38 4.02 1.70 6.75
N LEU A 39 2.94 1.80 7.52
CA LEU A 39 2.42 0.69 8.31
C LEU A 39 2.03 -0.48 7.41
N ALA A 40 1.33 -0.20 6.31
CA ALA A 40 0.96 -1.20 5.32
C ALA A 40 2.17 -1.84 4.62
N GLU A 41 3.20 -1.03 4.31
CA GLU A 41 4.48 -1.48 3.77
C GLU A 41 5.24 -2.40 4.76
N CYS A 42 5.21 -2.11 6.06
CA CYS A 42 5.82 -3.00 7.06
C CYS A 42 5.17 -4.39 7.03
N TYR A 43 3.84 -4.45 6.93
CA TYR A 43 3.12 -5.73 6.80
C TYR A 43 3.40 -6.41 5.45
N TYR A 44 3.55 -5.65 4.37
CA TYR A 44 3.96 -6.19 3.07
C TYR A 44 5.36 -6.85 3.16
N SER A 45 6.32 -6.13 3.71
CA SER A 45 7.72 -6.55 3.84
C SER A 45 7.90 -7.77 4.75
N THR A 46 7.00 -7.96 5.71
CA THR A 46 6.93 -9.15 6.57
C THR A 46 6.05 -10.28 6.00
N LYS A 47 5.61 -10.14 4.74
CA LYS A 47 4.74 -11.10 4.01
C LYS A 47 3.36 -11.31 4.66
N ASN A 48 2.96 -10.43 5.57
CA ASN A 48 1.61 -10.40 6.11
C ASN A 48 0.67 -9.66 5.15
N TYR A 49 0.51 -10.22 3.94
CA TYR A 49 -0.23 -9.56 2.86
C TYR A 49 -1.69 -9.28 3.22
N LYS A 50 -2.32 -10.17 4.01
CA LYS A 50 -3.70 -9.96 4.49
C LYS A 50 -3.81 -8.68 5.32
N ARG A 51 -2.87 -8.45 6.24
CA ARG A 51 -2.87 -7.22 7.04
C ARG A 51 -2.47 -6.01 6.19
N SER A 52 -1.47 -6.18 5.33
CA SER A 52 -1.01 -5.14 4.41
C SER A 52 -2.14 -4.58 3.55
N ILE A 53 -2.99 -5.43 2.97
CA ILE A 53 -4.19 -5.03 2.21
C ILE A 53 -5.09 -4.13 3.04
N LEU A 54 -5.45 -4.55 4.26
CA LEU A 54 -6.34 -3.78 5.13
C LEU A 54 -5.75 -2.42 5.51
N GLU A 55 -4.43 -2.32 5.64
CA GLU A 55 -3.77 -1.05 5.97
C GLU A 55 -3.61 -0.14 4.75
N PHE A 56 -3.40 -0.67 3.54
CA PHE A 56 -3.40 0.12 2.30
C PHE A 56 -4.80 0.64 1.97
N GLU A 57 -5.86 -0.14 2.19
CA GLU A 57 -7.25 0.31 2.02
C GLU A 57 -7.57 1.54 2.89
N LYS A 58 -6.97 1.64 4.08
CA LYS A 58 -7.17 2.81 4.96
C LYS A 58 -6.52 4.09 4.45
N VAL A 59 -5.50 4.01 3.59
CA VAL A 59 -4.85 5.22 3.03
C VAL A 59 -5.85 6.06 2.26
N PHE A 60 -6.78 5.42 1.52
CA PHE A 60 -7.84 6.11 0.77
C PHE A 60 -8.87 6.84 1.65
N THR A 61 -8.84 6.65 2.98
CA THR A 61 -9.72 7.37 3.90
C THR A 61 -9.18 8.76 4.25
N PHE A 62 -7.91 9.06 3.94
CA PHE A 62 -7.29 10.35 4.15
C PHE A 62 -7.59 11.31 2.98
N PRO A 63 -8.32 12.41 3.20
CA PRO A 63 -8.68 13.32 2.10
C PRO A 63 -7.45 13.99 1.48
N GLY A 64 -7.29 13.85 0.16
CA GLY A 64 -6.22 14.52 -0.60
C GLY A 64 -4.82 13.96 -0.37
N THR A 65 -4.69 12.73 0.14
CA THR A 65 -3.40 12.05 0.29
C THR A 65 -2.68 11.93 -1.06
N ASP A 66 -1.35 12.05 -1.02
CA ASP A 66 -0.46 11.84 -2.16
C ASP A 66 0.05 10.39 -2.25
N LYS A 67 -0.55 9.47 -1.47
CA LYS A 67 -0.20 8.03 -1.42
C LYS A 67 -1.26 7.14 -2.06
N ASP A 68 -2.23 7.72 -2.74
CA ASP A 68 -3.36 6.99 -3.33
C ASP A 68 -2.92 6.05 -4.46
N ASP A 69 -2.09 6.53 -5.38
CA ASP A 69 -1.57 5.75 -6.50
C ASP A 69 -0.54 4.69 -6.04
N ASP A 70 0.37 5.05 -5.12
CA ASP A 70 1.27 4.12 -4.42
C ASP A 70 0.48 2.99 -3.74
N SER A 71 -0.55 3.34 -2.97
CA SER A 71 -1.39 2.38 -2.25
C SER A 71 -2.17 1.48 -3.21
N GLN A 72 -2.67 2.03 -4.31
CA GLN A 72 -3.40 1.26 -5.32
C GLN A 72 -2.53 0.21 -5.99
N LEU A 73 -1.28 0.55 -6.34
CA LEU A 73 -0.31 -0.43 -6.83
C LEU A 73 -0.02 -1.50 -5.78
N LYS A 74 0.20 -1.09 -4.53
CA LYS A 74 0.55 -2.00 -3.44
C LYS A 74 -0.59 -2.94 -3.06
N LEU A 75 -1.85 -2.52 -3.17
CA LEU A 75 -3.01 -3.41 -3.07
C LEU A 75 -2.96 -4.52 -4.12
N ALA A 76 -2.74 -4.16 -5.39
CA ALA A 76 -2.64 -5.13 -6.47
C ALA A 76 -1.50 -6.13 -6.25
N LEU A 77 -0.32 -5.64 -5.85
CA LEU A 77 0.84 -6.47 -5.52
C LEU A 77 0.58 -7.37 -4.30
N SER A 78 -0.13 -6.87 -3.29
CA SER A 78 -0.45 -7.63 -2.07
C SER A 78 -1.44 -8.76 -2.37
N PHE A 79 -2.49 -8.49 -3.14
CA PHE A 79 -3.42 -9.54 -3.59
C PHE A 79 -2.73 -10.57 -4.48
N GLN A 80 -1.85 -10.14 -5.39
CA GLN A 80 -1.08 -11.04 -6.23
C GLN A 80 -0.16 -11.93 -5.39
N SER A 81 0.53 -11.35 -4.40
CA SER A 81 1.42 -12.08 -3.48
C SER A 81 0.66 -13.03 -2.55
N LEU A 82 -0.60 -12.73 -2.26
CA LEU A 82 -1.53 -13.61 -1.55
C LEU A 82 -2.08 -14.75 -2.45
N GLY A 83 -1.82 -14.71 -3.77
CA GLY A 83 -2.36 -15.64 -4.76
C GLY A 83 -3.81 -15.36 -5.17
N ASN A 84 -4.39 -14.25 -4.73
CA ASN A 84 -5.73 -13.82 -5.14
C ASN A 84 -5.65 -13.02 -6.44
N LEU A 85 -5.43 -13.73 -7.55
CA LEU A 85 -5.19 -13.13 -8.87
C LEU A 85 -6.40 -12.36 -9.41
N VAL A 86 -7.61 -12.77 -9.04
CA VAL A 86 -8.85 -12.06 -9.40
C VAL A 86 -8.83 -10.66 -8.79
N LYS A 87 -8.59 -10.55 -7.48
CA LYS A 87 -8.47 -9.26 -6.81
C LYS A 87 -7.26 -8.46 -7.27
N ALA A 88 -6.12 -9.11 -7.51
CA ALA A 88 -4.95 -8.42 -8.06
C ALA A 88 -5.28 -7.73 -9.39
N ARG A 89 -5.98 -8.43 -10.30
CA ARG A 89 -6.43 -7.88 -11.58
C ARG A 89 -7.44 -6.75 -11.40
N GLU A 90 -8.40 -6.85 -10.47
CA GLU A 90 -9.30 -5.74 -10.15
C GLU A 90 -8.53 -4.49 -9.72
N GLU A 91 -7.55 -4.62 -8.83
CA GLU A 91 -6.79 -3.48 -8.30
C GLU A 91 -5.80 -2.89 -9.33
N TYR A 92 -5.18 -3.71 -10.18
CA TYR A 92 -4.42 -3.16 -11.32
C TYR A 92 -5.34 -2.43 -12.32
N GLN A 93 -6.57 -2.91 -12.52
CA GLN A 93 -7.53 -2.23 -13.40
C GLN A 93 -7.92 -0.87 -12.83
N ARG A 94 -8.20 -0.79 -11.52
CA ARG A 94 -8.41 0.50 -10.84
C ARG A 94 -7.22 1.44 -11.01
N MET A 95 -6.00 0.92 -10.94
CA MET A 95 -4.79 1.72 -11.18
C MET A 95 -4.80 2.38 -12.55
N VAL A 96 -5.14 1.61 -13.59
CA VAL A 96 -5.22 2.10 -14.97
C VAL A 96 -6.37 3.08 -15.17
N ASP A 97 -7.50 2.84 -14.52
CA ASP A 97 -8.71 3.64 -14.71
C ASP A 97 -8.64 4.98 -13.96
N TYR A 98 -8.13 4.99 -12.73
CA TYR A 98 -8.18 6.15 -11.84
C TYR A 98 -6.85 6.92 -11.74
N PHE A 99 -5.71 6.30 -12.06
CA PHE A 99 -4.39 6.92 -11.94
C PHE A 99 -3.60 6.95 -13.26
N PRO A 100 -4.17 7.50 -14.37
CA PRO A 100 -3.54 7.47 -15.69
C PRO A 100 -2.24 8.31 -15.79
N SER A 101 -2.03 9.25 -14.86
CA SER A 101 -0.80 10.07 -14.78
C SER A 101 0.26 9.51 -13.83
N SER A 102 -0.05 8.45 -13.06
CA SER A 102 0.89 7.84 -12.14
C SER A 102 2.08 7.23 -12.89
N GLU A 103 3.27 7.27 -12.28
CA GLU A 103 4.46 6.59 -12.82
C GLU A 103 4.28 5.07 -12.95
N TYR A 104 3.36 4.50 -12.16
CA TYR A 104 3.05 3.08 -12.14
C TYR A 104 2.03 2.65 -13.19
N PHE A 105 1.42 3.57 -13.93
CA PHE A 105 0.39 3.27 -14.93
C PHE A 105 0.83 2.20 -15.94
N SER A 106 2.03 2.37 -16.50
CA SER A 106 2.59 1.44 -17.49
C SER A 106 2.79 0.04 -16.91
N ARG A 107 3.26 -0.03 -15.65
CA ARG A 107 3.45 -1.29 -14.92
C ARG A 107 2.11 -1.99 -14.67
N ALA A 108 1.09 -1.25 -14.24
CA ALA A 108 -0.23 -1.82 -14.00
C ALA A 108 -0.85 -2.43 -15.27
N LYS A 109 -0.72 -1.75 -16.42
CA LYS A 109 -1.16 -2.28 -17.73
C LYS A 109 -0.42 -3.57 -18.10
N GLU A 110 0.89 -3.63 -17.86
CA GLU A 110 1.67 -4.83 -18.13
C GLU A 110 1.23 -6.00 -17.25
N SER A 111 1.05 -5.77 -15.94
CA SER A 111 0.58 -6.78 -15.00
C SER A 111 -0.83 -7.29 -15.35
N LEU A 112 -1.76 -6.43 -15.76
CA LEU A 112 -3.08 -6.84 -16.26
C LEU A 112 -2.99 -7.79 -17.44
N LYS A 113 -2.14 -7.45 -18.42
CA LYS A 113 -1.94 -8.29 -19.60
C LYS A 113 -1.41 -9.66 -19.19
N GLN A 114 -0.40 -9.71 -18.33
CA GLN A 114 0.17 -10.97 -17.84
C GLN A 114 -0.89 -11.82 -17.13
N LEU A 115 -1.64 -11.23 -16.19
CA LEU A 115 -2.69 -11.93 -15.43
C LEU A 115 -3.89 -12.35 -16.28
N SER A 116 -4.11 -11.78 -17.47
CA SER A 116 -5.20 -12.14 -18.37
C SER A 116 -4.90 -13.33 -19.29
N LEU A 117 -3.64 -13.76 -19.34
CA LEU A 117 -3.15 -14.85 -20.20
C LEU A 117 -3.09 -16.20 -19.48
N GLU A 118 -3.37 -16.22 -18.17
CA GLU A 118 -3.49 -17.41 -17.31
C GLU A 118 -4.95 -17.87 -17.19
#